data_AF-A0A263CUZ7-F1
#
_entry.id   AF-A0A263CUZ7-F1
#
_cell.length_a   1.000
_cell.length_b   1.000
_cell.length_c   1.000
_cell.angle_alpha   90.00
_cell.angle_beta   90.00
_cell.angle_gamma   90.00
#
_symmetry.space_group_name_H-M   'P 1'
#
loop_
_entity.id
_entity.type
_entity.pdbx_description
1 polymer ?
#
loop_
_entity_poly.entity_id
_entity_poly.type
_entity_poly.pdbx_seq_one_letter_code
_entity_poly.pdbx_strand_id
1 'polypeptide(L)'
;MNKPPFGFGPPDPDKHGDDESSNPGGQLPPGAGGTDAFNQLGQMLSQLGQMLSQAGSSSGPVNYDLAKQIALQKLGSAGGNQVGFSAPQNDTAVRDAAHLAELWLDAATILPAGATSTVAWSSRDWVEKTLPTWQRLCDPVAQQMSTAWVDALPEEAKQAAGPLLSMVGQMGGMAFGSQLGGALAQLASEVLTSSEVGLPLGPATTSALLPANIEKFTEGLELPSSEVLVFIAAREAAHQRLFAHVPWLRQRLLGTVEEFARGIKVDTSALEQLATQVDPSNPASIEEAMSSGLLEPQTTPEQSVALNRLETLLALVEGWVDVVVAEAVGDRLPGADALRETLRRRRATGGPAEQTFATLVGLELRPRRMRAASSLWKLVGDEHGAEKRDGLWSHPDLMPTTDDLDDPMAFSERLGGKGLDDLDPMAELERTEREEKESAEAAAETSERNSADEDSGSAPAPDGGDSPNEGKQGEGKPDSPA
;
A
#
# COMPACT_ATOMS: atom_id res chain seq x y z
N MET A 1 -23.52 -0.07 -20.46
CA MET A 1 -23.82 -1.43 -19.99
C MET A 1 -22.53 -2.25 -20.05
N ASN A 2 -21.91 -2.50 -18.89
CA ASN A 2 -20.71 -3.34 -18.76
C ASN A 2 -21.09 -4.63 -18.03
N LYS A 3 -20.72 -5.79 -18.58
CA LYS A 3 -20.88 -7.08 -17.92
C LYS A 3 -19.85 -7.20 -16.78
N PRO A 4 -20.24 -7.66 -15.58
CA PRO A 4 -19.29 -7.94 -14.51
C PRO A 4 -18.46 -9.22 -14.80
N PRO A 5 -17.23 -9.34 -14.24
CA PRO A 5 -16.27 -10.40 -14.56
C PRO A 5 -16.51 -11.72 -13.77
N PHE A 6 -17.73 -11.99 -13.33
CA PHE A 6 -18.07 -13.19 -12.58
C PHE A 6 -18.80 -14.21 -13.47
N GLY A 7 -18.09 -15.26 -13.86
CA GLY A 7 -18.64 -16.40 -14.58
C GLY A 7 -19.32 -17.40 -13.65
N PHE A 8 -20.52 -17.06 -13.18
CA PHE A 8 -21.48 -18.04 -12.67
C PHE A 8 -22.77 -17.89 -13.47
N GLY A 9 -22.84 -18.57 -14.61
CA GLY A 9 -24.08 -18.78 -15.34
C GLY A 9 -24.42 -20.27 -15.29
N PRO A 10 -25.67 -20.65 -14.96
CA PRO A 10 -26.11 -22.04 -15.10
C PRO A 10 -26.05 -22.47 -16.58
N PRO A 11 -25.86 -23.77 -16.90
CA PRO A 11 -25.89 -24.24 -18.27
C PRO A 11 -27.25 -23.95 -18.91
N ASP A 12 -27.22 -23.39 -20.11
CA ASP A 12 -28.36 -23.12 -20.98
C ASP A 12 -29.12 -24.43 -21.28
N PRO A 13 -30.41 -24.57 -20.92
CA PRO A 13 -31.16 -25.82 -21.08
C PRO A 13 -31.60 -26.15 -22.52
N ASP A 14 -31.36 -25.26 -23.50
CA ASP A 14 -31.91 -25.40 -24.86
C ASP A 14 -30.85 -25.65 -25.96
N LYS A 15 -29.91 -26.58 -25.72
CA LYS A 15 -29.13 -27.19 -26.82
C LYS A 15 -29.47 -28.66 -27.00
N HIS A 16 -30.54 -28.89 -27.75
CA HIS A 16 -30.72 -30.12 -28.51
C HIS A 16 -29.64 -30.21 -29.60
N GLY A 17 -28.83 -31.26 -29.56
CA GLY A 17 -27.91 -31.65 -30.60
C GLY A 17 -27.71 -33.16 -30.53
N ASP A 18 -28.17 -33.83 -31.56
CA ASP A 18 -28.27 -35.28 -31.73
C ASP A 18 -26.91 -35.98 -31.54
N ASP A 19 -26.88 -37.08 -30.79
CA ASP A 19 -26.04 -38.22 -31.18
C ASP A 19 -26.63 -39.54 -30.67
N GLU A 20 -26.96 -40.35 -31.66
CA GLU A 20 -27.58 -41.66 -31.57
C GLU A 20 -26.46 -42.70 -31.44
N SER A 21 -26.34 -43.40 -30.30
CA SER A 21 -25.64 -44.69 -30.29
C SER A 21 -26.22 -45.63 -29.23
N SER A 22 -26.51 -46.81 -29.72
CA SER A 22 -27.29 -47.89 -29.13
C SER A 22 -26.37 -48.96 -28.53
N ASN A 23 -26.63 -49.40 -27.29
CA ASN A 23 -26.62 -50.83 -26.94
C ASN A 23 -27.19 -51.11 -25.52
N PRO A 24 -27.69 -52.34 -25.25
CA PRO A 24 -28.73 -52.59 -24.26
C PRO A 24 -28.26 -53.27 -22.97
N GLY A 25 -29.15 -53.26 -21.97
CA GLY A 25 -29.35 -54.40 -21.07
C GLY A 25 -28.34 -54.60 -19.94
N GLY A 26 -28.68 -54.11 -18.76
CA GLY A 26 -27.98 -54.44 -17.51
C GLY A 26 -28.88 -54.24 -16.30
N GLN A 27 -29.68 -55.25 -15.99
CA GLN A 27 -30.48 -55.33 -14.77
C GLN A 27 -29.54 -55.34 -13.54
N LEU A 28 -29.69 -54.38 -12.62
CA LEU A 28 -29.07 -54.44 -11.28
C LEU A 28 -30.16 -54.63 -10.21
N PRO A 29 -29.93 -55.49 -9.20
CA PRO A 29 -30.92 -55.86 -8.20
C PRO A 29 -31.05 -54.79 -7.11
N PRO A 30 -32.25 -54.58 -6.53
CA PRO A 30 -32.44 -53.63 -5.45
C PRO A 30 -32.01 -54.25 -4.11
N GLY A 31 -31.03 -53.65 -3.40
CA GLY A 31 -30.74 -54.10 -2.03
C GLY A 31 -29.47 -53.68 -1.29
N ALA A 32 -28.65 -52.72 -1.74
CA ALA A 32 -27.39 -52.41 -1.03
C ALA A 32 -26.98 -50.93 -1.08
N GLY A 33 -27.81 -50.01 -0.58
CA GLY A 33 -27.53 -48.56 -0.65
C GLY A 33 -27.31 -47.82 0.68
N GLY A 34 -27.41 -48.48 1.83
CA GLY A 34 -27.42 -47.79 3.13
C GLY A 34 -26.07 -47.74 3.87
N THR A 35 -25.26 -48.79 3.74
CA THR A 35 -24.03 -48.97 4.52
C THR A 35 -22.81 -48.28 3.92
N ASP A 36 -22.75 -48.18 2.58
CA ASP A 36 -21.62 -47.56 1.89
C ASP A 36 -21.65 -46.03 2.00
N ALA A 37 -22.85 -45.43 1.99
CA ALA A 37 -23.02 -44.00 2.22
C ALA A 37 -22.59 -43.59 3.65
N PHE A 38 -22.84 -44.45 4.65
CA PHE A 38 -22.45 -44.17 6.04
C PHE A 38 -20.94 -44.32 6.26
N ASN A 39 -20.30 -45.30 5.62
CA ASN A 39 -18.84 -45.42 5.62
C ASN A 39 -18.17 -44.28 4.85
N GLN A 40 -18.75 -43.84 3.73
CA GLN A 40 -18.26 -42.71 2.94
C GLN A 40 -18.40 -41.38 3.72
N LEU A 41 -19.52 -41.20 4.44
CA LEU A 41 -19.71 -40.07 5.34
C LEU A 41 -18.71 -40.11 6.52
N GLY A 42 -18.43 -41.29 7.06
CA GLY A 42 -17.44 -41.48 8.13
C GLY A 42 -16.01 -41.15 7.69
N GLN A 43 -15.64 -41.50 6.46
CA GLN A 43 -14.35 -41.12 5.86
C GLN A 43 -14.29 -39.62 5.55
N MET A 44 -15.38 -39.03 5.08
CA MET A 44 -15.46 -37.59 4.86
C MET A 44 -15.36 -36.81 6.18
N LEU A 45 -15.97 -37.32 7.26
CA LEU A 45 -15.93 -36.71 8.59
C LEU A 45 -14.54 -36.87 9.24
N SER A 46 -13.86 -37.99 9.03
CA SER A 46 -12.48 -38.17 9.51
C SER A 46 -11.49 -37.30 8.72
N GLN A 47 -11.69 -37.14 7.41
CA GLN A 47 -10.93 -36.21 6.58
C GLN A 47 -11.18 -34.75 6.98
N LEU A 48 -12.44 -34.39 7.28
CA LEU A 48 -12.80 -33.07 7.83
C LEU A 48 -12.17 -32.86 9.22
N GLY A 49 -12.18 -33.88 10.07
CA GLY A 49 -11.55 -33.84 11.40
C GLY A 49 -10.01 -33.70 11.33
N GLN A 50 -9.37 -34.36 10.36
CA GLN A 50 -7.94 -34.19 10.09
C GLN A 50 -7.62 -32.81 9.51
N MET A 51 -8.48 -32.28 8.62
CA MET A 51 -8.34 -30.93 8.10
C MET A 51 -8.54 -29.88 9.20
N LEU A 52 -9.51 -30.07 10.10
CA LEU A 52 -9.79 -29.16 11.21
C LEU A 52 -8.73 -29.22 12.31
N SER A 53 -8.14 -30.39 12.56
CA SER A 53 -7.01 -30.54 13.50
C SER A 53 -5.69 -29.99 12.94
N GLN A 54 -5.49 -30.03 11.62
CA GLN A 54 -4.39 -29.28 10.97
C GLN A 54 -4.68 -27.78 10.86
N ALA A 55 -5.93 -27.36 10.70
CA ALA A 55 -6.32 -25.95 10.71
C ALA A 55 -6.31 -25.32 12.12
N GLY A 56 -6.43 -26.15 13.16
CA GLY A 56 -6.45 -25.75 14.57
C GLY A 56 -5.14 -25.15 15.10
N SER A 57 -4.05 -25.14 14.31
CA SER A 57 -2.80 -24.46 14.65
C SER A 57 -2.65 -23.07 14.03
N SER A 58 -3.54 -22.65 13.13
CA SER A 58 -3.51 -21.31 12.55
C SER A 58 -4.20 -20.29 13.48
N SER A 59 -3.48 -19.82 14.50
CA SER A 59 -3.96 -18.76 15.39
C SER A 59 -3.76 -17.39 14.75
N GLY A 60 -4.77 -16.86 14.07
CA GLY A 60 -4.74 -15.52 13.49
C GLY A 60 -6.07 -15.14 12.82
N PRO A 61 -6.29 -13.85 12.50
CA PRO A 61 -7.50 -13.39 11.79
C PRO A 61 -7.61 -13.94 10.36
N VAL A 62 -6.51 -14.49 9.82
CA VAL A 62 -6.42 -15.07 8.48
C VAL A 62 -5.74 -16.44 8.54
N ASN A 63 -6.25 -17.40 7.77
CA ASN A 63 -5.60 -18.71 7.61
C ASN A 63 -4.50 -18.66 6.54
N TYR A 64 -3.28 -18.29 6.93
CA TYR A 64 -2.13 -18.17 6.02
C TYR A 64 -1.57 -19.50 5.52
N ASP A 65 -1.75 -20.58 6.28
CA ASP A 65 -1.35 -21.92 5.85
C ASP A 65 -2.21 -22.37 4.66
N LEU A 66 -3.53 -22.13 4.75
CA LEU A 66 -4.46 -22.34 3.65
C LEU A 66 -4.12 -21.43 2.45
N ALA A 67 -3.83 -20.15 2.71
CA ALA A 67 -3.43 -19.21 1.66
C ALA A 67 -2.18 -19.71 0.91
N LYS A 68 -1.14 -20.13 1.64
CA LYS A 68 0.07 -20.71 1.07
C LYS A 68 -0.23 -21.99 0.28
N GLN A 69 -1.02 -22.90 0.82
CA GLN A 69 -1.38 -24.15 0.14
C GLN A 69 -2.09 -23.88 -1.19
N ILE A 70 -3.09 -23.00 -1.19
CA ILE A 70 -3.82 -22.60 -2.41
C ILE A 70 -2.88 -21.94 -3.41
N ALA A 71 -2.01 -21.05 -2.95
CA ALA A 71 -1.06 -20.36 -3.80
C ALA A 71 -0.14 -21.36 -4.52
N LEU A 72 0.45 -22.29 -3.77
CA LEU A 72 1.35 -23.30 -4.31
C LEU A 72 0.62 -24.31 -5.22
N GLN A 73 -0.62 -24.68 -4.89
CA GLN A 73 -1.42 -25.56 -5.74
C GLN A 73 -1.75 -24.91 -7.09
N LYS A 74 -2.13 -23.62 -7.10
CA LYS A 74 -2.41 -22.87 -8.33
C LYS A 74 -1.16 -22.70 -9.17
N LEU A 75 -0.02 -22.36 -8.55
CA LEU A 75 1.27 -22.27 -9.24
C LEU A 75 1.69 -23.62 -9.85
N GLY A 76 1.47 -24.72 -9.14
CA GLY A 76 1.75 -26.08 -9.63
C GLY A 76 0.82 -26.54 -10.77
N SER A 77 -0.39 -25.99 -10.85
CA SER A 77 -1.37 -26.32 -11.90
C SER A 77 -1.19 -25.46 -13.16
N ALA A 78 -0.71 -24.22 -13.01
CA ALA A 78 -0.52 -23.28 -14.10
C ALA A 78 0.85 -23.40 -14.81
N GLY A 79 1.84 -24.03 -14.16
CA GLY A 79 3.22 -24.12 -14.66
C GLY A 79 3.67 -25.56 -14.91
N GLY A 80 3.61 -26.00 -16.17
CA GLY A 80 4.37 -27.16 -16.61
C GLY A 80 5.87 -26.96 -16.37
N ASN A 81 6.50 -27.91 -15.67
CA ASN A 81 7.94 -28.16 -15.57
C ASN A 81 8.93 -27.10 -15.04
N GLN A 82 8.54 -25.87 -14.66
CA GLN A 82 9.49 -24.91 -14.05
C GLN A 82 9.14 -24.51 -12.59
N VAL A 83 8.31 -25.30 -11.90
CA VAL A 83 7.85 -25.01 -10.52
C VAL A 83 8.84 -25.49 -9.44
N GLY A 84 10.00 -26.04 -9.80
CA GLY A 84 10.91 -26.66 -8.84
C GLY A 84 12.36 -26.29 -9.08
N PHE A 85 12.89 -25.47 -8.18
CA PHE A 85 14.30 -25.07 -8.05
C PHE A 85 14.84 -24.16 -9.16
N SER A 86 15.48 -23.05 -8.75
CA SER A 86 16.34 -22.28 -9.65
C SER A 86 17.47 -23.19 -10.14
N ALA A 87 17.62 -23.31 -11.46
CA ALA A 87 18.77 -24.03 -12.01
C ALA A 87 20.07 -23.36 -11.50
N PRO A 88 21.12 -24.11 -11.14
CA PRO A 88 22.38 -23.55 -10.64
C PRO A 88 23.00 -22.50 -11.58
N GLN A 89 22.74 -22.62 -12.89
CA GLN A 89 23.21 -21.69 -13.91
C GLN A 89 22.48 -20.34 -13.86
N ASN A 90 21.22 -20.32 -13.44
CA ASN A 90 20.45 -19.08 -13.25
C ASN A 90 20.98 -18.30 -12.04
N ASP A 91 21.44 -19.01 -11.00
CA ASP A 91 22.02 -18.42 -9.79
C ASP A 91 23.28 -17.58 -10.10
N THR A 92 24.18 -18.09 -10.93
CA THR A 92 25.38 -17.36 -11.35
C THR A 92 25.02 -16.16 -12.22
N ALA A 93 24.17 -16.34 -13.24
CA ALA A 93 23.75 -15.25 -14.12
C ALA A 93 23.06 -14.10 -13.34
N VAL A 94 22.22 -14.43 -12.37
CA VAL A 94 21.58 -13.45 -11.49
C VAL A 94 22.60 -12.70 -10.64
N ARG A 95 23.57 -13.40 -10.04
CA ARG A 95 24.63 -12.75 -9.24
C ARG A 95 25.53 -11.85 -10.08
N ASP A 96 25.93 -12.30 -11.26
CA ASP A 96 26.77 -11.51 -12.18
C ASP A 96 26.02 -10.27 -12.68
N ALA A 97 24.74 -10.41 -13.05
CA ALA A 97 23.91 -9.29 -13.46
C ALA A 97 23.69 -8.28 -12.32
N ALA A 98 23.44 -8.74 -11.10
CA ALA A 98 23.31 -7.87 -9.94
C ALA A 98 24.61 -7.15 -9.59
N HIS A 99 25.75 -7.84 -9.66
CA HIS A 99 27.05 -7.20 -9.42
C HIS A 99 27.37 -6.13 -10.46
N LEU A 100 27.09 -6.41 -11.74
CA LEU A 100 27.24 -5.43 -12.81
C LEU A 100 26.32 -4.22 -12.61
N ALA A 101 25.07 -4.47 -12.21
CA ALA A 101 24.11 -3.44 -11.90
C ALA A 101 24.55 -2.55 -10.73
N GLU A 102 25.04 -3.13 -9.63
CA GLU A 102 25.56 -2.37 -8.49
C GLU A 102 26.73 -1.45 -8.91
N LEU A 103 27.66 -1.96 -9.73
CA LEU A 103 28.77 -1.16 -10.25
C LEU A 103 28.30 0.04 -11.08
N TRP A 104 27.22 -0.11 -11.84
CA TRP A 104 26.68 0.97 -12.66
C TRP A 104 25.86 1.98 -11.83
N LEU A 105 25.16 1.50 -10.81
CA LEU A 105 24.37 2.35 -9.90
C LEU A 105 25.24 3.25 -9.04
N ASP A 106 26.48 2.87 -8.71
CA ASP A 106 27.41 3.69 -7.93
C ASP A 106 27.67 5.09 -8.53
N ALA A 107 27.54 5.24 -9.84
CA ALA A 107 27.70 6.53 -10.50
C ALA A 107 26.40 7.37 -10.54
N ALA A 108 25.25 6.75 -10.33
CA ALA A 108 23.93 7.38 -10.51
C ALA A 108 23.25 7.78 -9.19
N THR A 109 23.72 7.28 -8.05
CA THR A 109 23.15 7.60 -6.74
C THR A 109 24.21 7.64 -5.65
N ILE A 110 23.98 8.47 -4.63
CA ILE A 110 24.83 8.50 -3.42
C ILE A 110 24.56 7.34 -2.46
N LEU A 111 23.42 6.66 -2.61
CA LEU A 111 23.04 5.56 -1.73
C LEU A 111 23.94 4.36 -2.00
N PRO A 112 24.63 3.79 -1.00
CA PRO A 112 25.47 2.62 -1.19
C PRO A 112 24.66 1.37 -1.56
N ALA A 113 25.33 0.33 -2.04
CA ALA A 113 24.73 -1.00 -2.24
C ALA A 113 23.93 -1.44 -1.00
N GLY A 114 22.69 -1.89 -1.22
CA GLY A 114 21.74 -2.21 -0.13
C GLY A 114 21.60 -3.70 0.17
N ALA A 115 21.82 -4.55 -0.83
CA ALA A 115 21.74 -5.99 -0.68
C ALA A 115 23.08 -6.59 -0.25
N THR A 116 23.05 -7.52 0.71
CA THR A 116 24.22 -8.33 1.12
C THR A 116 24.21 -9.70 0.47
N SER A 117 23.06 -10.12 -0.07
CA SER A 117 22.86 -11.40 -0.75
C SER A 117 21.98 -11.22 -1.98
N THR A 118 22.38 -11.86 -3.08
CA THR A 118 21.61 -11.93 -4.32
C THR A 118 21.27 -13.38 -4.63
N VAL A 119 19.98 -13.65 -4.88
CA VAL A 119 19.42 -15.00 -5.01
C VAL A 119 18.45 -15.08 -6.19
N ALA A 120 18.45 -16.22 -6.89
CA ALA A 120 17.40 -16.55 -7.84
C ALA A 120 16.26 -17.28 -7.11
N TRP A 121 15.06 -16.71 -7.13
CA TRP A 121 13.85 -17.32 -6.58
C TRP A 121 13.00 -17.96 -7.67
N SER A 122 12.35 -19.05 -7.32
CA SER A 122 11.14 -19.50 -8.02
C SER A 122 9.91 -18.72 -7.56
N SER A 123 8.80 -18.80 -8.28
CA SER A 123 7.49 -18.28 -7.82
C SER A 123 7.09 -18.86 -6.46
N ARG A 124 7.44 -20.12 -6.21
CA ARG A 124 7.24 -20.76 -4.90
C ARG A 124 8.07 -20.08 -3.81
N ASP A 125 9.36 -19.86 -4.05
CA ASP A 125 10.23 -19.15 -3.12
C ASP A 125 9.68 -17.76 -2.79
N TRP A 126 9.16 -17.05 -3.79
CA TRP A 126 8.57 -15.73 -3.59
C TRP A 126 7.37 -15.79 -2.66
N VAL A 127 6.43 -16.72 -2.86
CA VAL A 127 5.27 -16.88 -1.94
C VAL A 127 5.76 -17.18 -0.53
N GLU A 128 6.68 -18.13 -0.38
CA GLU A 128 7.14 -18.58 0.94
C GLU A 128 7.91 -17.50 1.70
N LYS A 129 8.77 -16.75 1.01
CA LYS A 129 9.67 -15.75 1.63
C LYS A 129 9.02 -14.39 1.84
N THR A 130 7.95 -14.08 1.12
CA THR A 130 7.19 -12.82 1.30
C THR A 130 6.01 -12.95 2.26
N LEU A 131 5.54 -14.17 2.54
CA LEU A 131 4.37 -14.43 3.39
C LEU A 131 4.41 -13.72 4.75
N PRO A 132 5.55 -13.65 5.49
CA PRO A 132 5.60 -12.94 6.76
C PRO A 132 5.29 -11.44 6.64
N THR A 133 5.68 -10.80 5.53
CA THR A 133 5.35 -9.38 5.30
C THR A 133 3.88 -9.21 4.93
N TRP A 134 3.33 -10.14 4.14
CA TRP A 134 1.89 -10.18 3.84
C TRP A 134 1.04 -10.36 5.09
N GLN A 135 1.49 -11.17 6.05
CA GLN A 135 0.81 -11.32 7.34
C GLN A 135 0.65 -9.97 8.05
N ARG A 136 1.75 -9.22 8.15
CA ARG A 136 1.74 -7.89 8.76
C ARG A 136 0.84 -6.89 8.03
N LEU A 137 0.75 -6.99 6.70
CA LEU A 137 -0.10 -6.11 5.88
C LEU A 137 -1.59 -6.46 5.99
N CYS A 138 -1.91 -7.76 6.02
CA CYS A 138 -3.30 -8.24 5.95
C CYS A 138 -3.96 -8.41 7.32
N ASP A 139 -3.20 -8.71 8.38
CA ASP A 139 -3.76 -8.90 9.73
C ASP A 139 -4.58 -7.70 10.23
N PRO A 140 -4.11 -6.44 10.11
CA PRO A 140 -4.89 -5.28 10.52
C PRO A 140 -6.21 -5.15 9.75
N VAL A 141 -6.19 -5.44 8.45
CA VAL A 141 -7.37 -5.37 7.57
C VAL A 141 -8.39 -6.44 7.97
N ALA A 142 -7.94 -7.70 8.09
CA ALA A 142 -8.81 -8.81 8.44
C ALA A 142 -9.42 -8.66 9.85
N GLN A 143 -8.62 -8.20 10.82
CA GLN A 143 -9.10 -7.94 12.17
C GLN A 143 -10.15 -6.82 12.22
N GLN A 144 -9.95 -5.74 11.45
CA GLN A 144 -10.90 -4.64 11.39
C GLN A 144 -12.19 -5.03 10.66
N MET A 145 -12.10 -5.80 9.57
CA MET A 145 -13.28 -6.36 8.91
C MET A 145 -14.08 -7.25 9.86
N SER A 146 -13.43 -8.17 10.58
CA SER A 146 -14.10 -9.03 11.56
C SER A 146 -14.78 -8.21 12.66
N THR A 147 -14.11 -7.17 13.18
CA THR A 147 -14.65 -6.33 14.26
C THR A 147 -15.84 -5.52 13.77
N ALA A 148 -15.73 -4.91 12.59
CA ALA A 148 -16.80 -4.10 12.03
C ALA A 148 -18.06 -4.92 11.71
N TRP A 149 -17.93 -6.19 11.30
CA TRP A 149 -19.05 -7.11 11.15
C TRP A 149 -19.72 -7.48 12.48
N VAL A 150 -18.94 -7.66 13.55
CA VAL A 150 -19.49 -7.92 14.88
C VAL A 150 -20.22 -6.70 15.41
N ASP A 151 -19.62 -5.51 15.30
CA ASP A 151 -20.19 -4.25 15.80
C ASP A 151 -21.51 -3.89 15.13
N ALA A 152 -21.64 -4.23 13.85
CA ALA A 152 -22.83 -4.09 13.02
C ALA A 152 -24.04 -4.92 13.48
N LEU A 153 -23.85 -5.95 14.31
CA LEU A 153 -24.97 -6.79 14.76
C LEU A 153 -25.80 -6.13 15.87
N PRO A 154 -27.13 -6.37 15.92
CA PRO A 154 -27.95 -5.95 17.05
C PRO A 154 -27.45 -6.52 18.38
N GLU A 155 -27.60 -5.78 19.48
CA GLU A 155 -27.12 -6.19 20.81
C GLU A 155 -27.76 -7.49 21.29
N GLU A 156 -29.03 -7.73 20.93
CA GLU A 156 -29.75 -8.97 21.23
C GLU A 156 -29.13 -10.18 20.50
N ALA A 157 -28.61 -9.97 19.28
CA ALA A 157 -27.94 -11.00 18.48
C ALA A 157 -26.51 -11.25 18.96
N LYS A 158 -25.76 -10.20 19.36
CA LYS A 158 -24.40 -10.33 19.89
C LYS A 158 -24.32 -11.24 21.11
N GLN A 159 -25.29 -11.12 22.03
CA GLN A 159 -25.32 -11.90 23.27
C GLN A 159 -25.73 -13.37 23.05
N ALA A 160 -26.63 -13.63 22.09
CA ALA A 160 -27.09 -14.98 21.76
C ALA A 160 -26.15 -15.73 20.81
N ALA A 161 -25.34 -15.02 20.02
CA ALA A 161 -24.54 -15.59 18.96
C ALA A 161 -23.08 -15.88 19.34
N GLY A 162 -22.64 -15.74 20.59
CA GLY A 162 -21.22 -15.89 20.98
C GLY A 162 -20.47 -17.09 20.34
N PRO A 163 -20.96 -18.33 20.47
CA PRO A 163 -20.37 -19.50 19.79
C PRO A 163 -20.46 -19.42 18.26
N LEU A 164 -21.57 -18.90 17.72
CA LEU A 164 -21.80 -18.70 16.28
C LEU A 164 -20.84 -17.65 15.69
N LEU A 165 -20.57 -16.56 16.40
CA LEU A 165 -19.63 -15.49 16.02
C LEU A 165 -18.20 -16.01 15.91
N SER A 166 -17.80 -16.89 16.82
CA SER A 166 -16.48 -17.54 16.73
C SER A 166 -16.36 -18.41 15.48
N MET A 167 -17.42 -19.14 15.12
CA MET A 167 -17.47 -19.95 13.90
C MET A 167 -17.46 -19.08 12.64
N VAL A 168 -18.22 -17.98 12.62
CA VAL A 168 -18.25 -17.01 11.52
C VAL A 168 -16.87 -16.35 11.35
N GLY A 169 -16.20 -15.96 12.44
CA GLY A 169 -14.83 -15.43 12.39
C GLY A 169 -13.83 -16.44 11.81
N GLN A 170 -13.91 -17.72 12.21
CA GLN A 170 -13.07 -18.77 11.64
C GLN A 170 -13.35 -19.00 10.14
N MET A 171 -14.62 -19.02 9.73
CA MET A 171 -15.00 -19.13 8.32
C MET A 171 -14.54 -17.90 7.51
N GLY A 172 -14.65 -16.70 8.09
CA GLY A 172 -14.16 -15.45 7.50
C GLY A 172 -12.64 -15.47 7.29
N GLY A 173 -11.88 -15.93 8.29
CA GLY A 173 -10.42 -16.09 8.17
C GLY A 173 -10.00 -17.13 7.13
N MET A 174 -10.77 -18.21 6.95
CA MET A 174 -10.57 -19.17 5.87
C MET A 174 -10.90 -18.59 4.49
N ALA A 175 -12.02 -17.87 4.36
CA ALA A 175 -12.42 -17.22 3.12
C ALA A 175 -11.39 -16.17 2.69
N PHE A 176 -10.96 -15.31 3.60
CA PHE A 176 -9.89 -14.35 3.36
C PHE A 176 -8.58 -15.05 2.98
N GLY A 177 -8.18 -16.09 3.71
CA GLY A 177 -7.01 -16.90 3.39
C GLY A 177 -7.06 -17.50 1.98
N SER A 178 -8.24 -17.95 1.53
CA SER A 178 -8.42 -18.49 0.19
C SER A 178 -8.27 -17.45 -0.93
N GLN A 179 -8.79 -16.25 -0.71
CA GLN A 179 -8.65 -15.12 -1.65
C GLN A 179 -7.19 -14.66 -1.70
N LEU A 180 -6.56 -14.50 -0.53
CA LEU A 180 -5.15 -14.16 -0.43
C LEU A 180 -4.27 -15.19 -1.15
N GLY A 181 -4.51 -16.49 -0.95
CA GLY A 181 -3.78 -17.54 -1.66
C GLY A 181 -3.94 -17.47 -3.18
N GLY A 182 -5.14 -17.16 -3.66
CA GLY A 182 -5.40 -16.91 -5.07
C GLY A 182 -4.59 -15.73 -5.63
N ALA A 183 -4.61 -14.61 -4.92
CA ALA A 183 -3.92 -13.40 -5.33
C ALA A 183 -2.39 -13.57 -5.29
N LEU A 184 -1.86 -14.21 -4.24
CA LEU A 184 -0.43 -14.52 -4.12
C LEU A 184 0.07 -15.44 -5.25
N ALA A 185 -0.73 -16.43 -5.68
CA ALA A 185 -0.36 -17.24 -6.85
C ALA A 185 -0.27 -16.41 -8.12
N GLN A 186 -1.25 -15.53 -8.36
CA GLN A 186 -1.27 -14.68 -9.54
C GLN A 186 -0.06 -13.74 -9.54
N LEU A 187 0.23 -13.09 -8.40
CA LEU A 187 1.43 -12.25 -8.24
C LEU A 187 2.71 -13.03 -8.51
N ALA A 188 2.91 -14.14 -7.80
CA ALA A 188 4.14 -14.92 -7.89
C ALA A 188 4.41 -15.44 -9.30
N SER A 189 3.37 -15.63 -10.12
CA SER A 189 3.49 -16.07 -11.51
C SER A 189 3.94 -14.96 -12.48
N GLU A 190 3.93 -13.70 -12.05
CA GLU A 190 4.23 -12.56 -12.91
C GLU A 190 5.34 -11.65 -12.39
N VAL A 191 5.54 -11.55 -11.09
CA VAL A 191 6.59 -10.69 -10.53
C VAL A 191 7.98 -11.14 -10.97
N LEU A 192 8.85 -10.19 -11.31
CA LEU A 192 10.21 -10.38 -11.79
C LEU A 192 11.21 -10.30 -10.65
N THR A 193 10.87 -9.60 -9.56
CA THR A 193 11.75 -9.37 -8.41
C THR A 193 11.00 -9.38 -7.07
N SER A 194 11.74 -9.32 -5.96
CA SER A 194 11.16 -9.26 -4.61
C SER A 194 10.46 -7.94 -4.31
N SER A 195 10.90 -6.84 -4.93
CA SER A 195 10.46 -5.47 -4.64
C SER A 195 9.68 -4.80 -5.78
N GLU A 196 9.33 -5.53 -6.83
CA GLU A 196 8.70 -4.96 -8.04
C GLU A 196 7.39 -4.19 -7.76
N VAL A 197 6.67 -4.57 -6.72
CA VAL A 197 5.41 -3.91 -6.32
C VAL A 197 5.64 -2.62 -5.52
N GLY A 198 6.88 -2.15 -5.40
CA GLY A 198 7.25 -0.95 -4.63
C GLY A 198 7.28 -1.15 -3.12
N LEU A 199 7.14 -2.39 -2.64
CA LEU A 199 7.18 -2.74 -1.21
C LEU A 199 8.35 -3.70 -0.91
N PRO A 200 9.02 -3.56 0.26
CA PRO A 200 10.08 -4.46 0.68
C PRO A 200 9.49 -5.76 1.26
N LEU A 201 8.94 -6.61 0.39
CA LEU A 201 8.23 -7.83 0.79
C LEU A 201 9.17 -8.96 1.24
N GLY A 202 10.37 -9.02 0.68
CA GLY A 202 11.37 -10.04 0.99
C GLY A 202 12.09 -9.83 2.33
N PRO A 203 12.95 -10.79 2.70
CA PRO A 203 13.89 -10.64 3.82
C PRO A 203 14.78 -9.41 3.64
N ALA A 204 15.20 -8.80 4.75
CA ALA A 204 16.05 -7.62 4.71
C ALA A 204 17.36 -7.87 3.95
N THR A 205 17.85 -6.87 3.21
CA THR A 205 19.13 -6.89 2.48
C THR A 205 19.29 -8.06 1.50
N THR A 206 18.18 -8.61 1.01
CA THR A 206 18.17 -9.74 0.06
C THR A 206 17.61 -9.27 -1.27
N SER A 207 18.46 -9.16 -2.29
CA SER A 207 18.05 -8.95 -3.67
C SER A 207 17.59 -10.28 -4.26
N ALA A 208 16.33 -10.37 -4.68
CA ALA A 208 15.84 -11.59 -5.32
C ALA A 208 15.22 -11.30 -6.68
N LEU A 209 15.67 -12.07 -7.66
CA LEU A 209 15.15 -12.07 -9.02
C LEU A 209 14.45 -13.39 -9.29
N LEU A 210 13.49 -13.41 -10.22
CA LEU A 210 12.75 -14.61 -10.61
C LEU A 210 13.08 -14.97 -12.08
N PRO A 211 14.16 -15.73 -12.34
CA PRO A 211 14.65 -15.96 -13.70
C PRO A 211 13.64 -16.58 -14.65
N ALA A 212 12.80 -17.50 -14.17
CA ALA A 212 11.73 -18.10 -14.99
C ALA A 212 10.69 -17.05 -15.44
N ASN A 213 10.31 -16.14 -14.55
CA ASN A 213 9.37 -15.07 -14.88
C ASN A 213 10.04 -14.03 -15.78
N ILE A 214 11.33 -13.75 -15.57
CA ILE A 214 12.13 -12.86 -16.44
C ILE A 214 12.29 -13.46 -17.84
N GLU A 215 12.54 -14.76 -17.95
CA GLU A 215 12.61 -15.49 -19.23
C GLU A 215 11.28 -15.37 -19.97
N LYS A 216 10.16 -15.70 -19.30
CA LYS A 216 8.81 -15.52 -19.86
C LYS A 216 8.49 -14.07 -20.24
N PHE A 217 8.93 -13.09 -19.45
CA PHE A 217 8.77 -11.68 -19.75
C PHE A 217 9.60 -11.24 -20.96
N THR A 218 10.74 -11.89 -21.18
CA THR A 218 11.63 -11.63 -22.32
C THR A 218 11.05 -12.21 -23.61
N GLU A 219 10.21 -13.24 -23.54
CA GLU A 219 9.55 -13.82 -24.73
C GLU A 219 8.79 -12.75 -25.51
N GLY A 220 9.14 -12.59 -26.79
CA GLY A 220 8.54 -11.58 -27.67
C GLY A 220 9.14 -10.18 -27.56
N LEU A 221 10.06 -9.93 -26.61
CA LEU A 221 10.93 -8.76 -26.66
C LEU A 221 12.05 -9.07 -27.66
N GLU A 222 12.23 -8.24 -28.69
CA GLU A 222 13.35 -8.34 -29.64
C GLU A 222 14.67 -7.84 -29.01
N LEU A 223 14.94 -8.25 -27.77
CA LEU A 223 16.07 -7.83 -26.94
C LEU A 223 16.80 -9.05 -26.36
N PRO A 224 18.14 -9.01 -26.20
CA PRO A 224 18.88 -10.11 -25.60
C PRO A 224 18.48 -10.36 -24.13
N SER A 225 18.24 -11.62 -23.76
CA SER A 225 17.83 -12.00 -22.39
C SER A 225 18.80 -11.51 -21.30
N SER A 226 20.10 -11.44 -21.61
CA SER A 226 21.10 -10.89 -20.69
C SER A 226 20.92 -9.40 -20.43
N GLU A 227 20.53 -8.61 -21.43
CA GLU A 227 20.27 -7.17 -21.26
C GLU A 227 19.02 -6.96 -20.41
N VAL A 228 17.97 -7.74 -20.65
CA VAL A 228 16.75 -7.71 -19.83
C VAL A 228 17.05 -8.07 -18.39
N LEU A 229 17.82 -9.14 -18.16
CA LEU A 229 18.21 -9.57 -16.82
C LEU A 229 19.01 -8.48 -16.07
N VAL A 230 19.99 -7.86 -16.71
CA VAL A 230 20.79 -6.77 -16.10
C VAL A 230 19.93 -5.55 -15.81
N PHE A 231 19.03 -5.17 -16.72
CA PHE A 231 18.10 -4.07 -16.50
C PHE A 231 17.17 -4.32 -15.29
N ILE A 232 16.60 -5.52 -15.19
CA ILE A 232 15.76 -5.91 -14.05
C ILE A 232 16.59 -5.98 -12.76
N ALA A 233 17.82 -6.48 -12.82
CA ALA A 233 18.74 -6.50 -11.68
C ALA A 233 19.08 -5.08 -11.19
N ALA A 234 19.26 -4.11 -12.09
CA ALA A 234 19.47 -2.71 -11.73
C ALA A 234 18.28 -2.10 -11.03
N ARG A 235 17.04 -2.41 -11.45
CA ARG A 235 15.84 -1.99 -10.74
C ARG A 235 15.78 -2.56 -9.33
N GLU A 236 15.95 -3.87 -9.18
CA GLU A 236 15.94 -4.51 -7.86
C GLU A 236 17.06 -3.95 -6.97
N ALA A 237 18.28 -3.79 -7.48
CA ALA A 237 19.38 -3.22 -6.71
C ALA A 237 19.06 -1.79 -6.25
N ALA A 238 18.50 -0.93 -7.10
CA ALA A 238 18.06 0.41 -6.71
C ALA A 238 17.01 0.38 -5.59
N HIS A 239 16.00 -0.50 -5.67
CA HIS A 239 15.05 -0.70 -4.56
C HIS A 239 15.76 -1.11 -3.27
N GLN A 240 16.70 -2.04 -3.34
CA GLN A 240 17.44 -2.50 -2.17
C GLN A 240 18.30 -1.38 -1.55
N ARG A 241 18.95 -0.54 -2.36
CA ARG A 241 19.67 0.65 -1.87
C ARG A 241 18.74 1.57 -1.09
N LEU A 242 17.56 1.86 -1.64
CA LEU A 242 16.58 2.72 -0.99
C LEU A 242 16.08 2.11 0.34
N PHE A 243 15.61 0.86 0.34
CA PHE A 243 15.06 0.24 1.54
C PHE A 243 16.10 -0.07 2.61
N ALA A 244 17.37 -0.25 2.24
CA ALA A 244 18.46 -0.46 3.20
C ALA A 244 18.89 0.85 3.89
N HIS A 245 18.92 1.96 3.15
CA HIS A 245 19.50 3.22 3.64
C HIS A 245 18.46 4.28 4.05
N VAL A 246 17.18 4.03 3.80
CA VAL A 246 16.07 4.90 4.23
C VAL A 246 15.22 4.19 5.30
N PRO A 247 15.65 4.20 6.59
CA PRO A 247 15.07 3.35 7.63
C PRO A 247 13.60 3.67 7.94
N TRP A 248 13.18 4.92 7.76
CA TRP A 248 11.79 5.33 8.00
C TRP A 248 10.83 4.82 6.92
N LEU A 249 11.31 4.56 5.70
CA LEU A 249 10.46 4.28 4.53
C LEU A 249 9.68 2.97 4.71
N ARG A 250 10.35 1.90 5.14
CA ARG A 250 9.69 0.60 5.39
C ARG A 250 8.59 0.74 6.44
N GLN A 251 8.89 1.39 7.56
CA GLN A 251 7.92 1.58 8.63
C GLN A 251 6.74 2.45 8.18
N ARG A 252 7.01 3.51 7.39
CA ARG A 252 5.97 4.41 6.88
C ARG A 252 5.06 3.72 5.88
N LEU A 253 5.58 2.94 4.95
CA LEU A 253 4.78 2.18 3.98
C LEU A 253 3.84 1.19 4.69
N LEU A 254 4.39 0.37 5.60
CA LEU A 254 3.60 -0.60 6.36
C LEU A 254 2.59 0.10 7.29
N GLY A 255 3.01 1.16 7.98
CA GLY A 255 2.16 1.93 8.88
C GLY A 255 1.01 2.65 8.17
N THR A 256 1.19 3.06 6.91
CA THR A 256 0.11 3.67 6.12
C THR A 256 -0.98 2.66 5.77
N VAL A 257 -0.61 1.39 5.54
CA VAL A 257 -1.59 0.29 5.37
C VAL A 257 -2.34 0.02 6.67
N GLU A 258 -1.65 0.05 7.82
CA GLU A 258 -2.28 -0.06 9.15
C GLU A 258 -3.22 1.13 9.44
N GLU A 259 -2.85 2.36 9.06
CA GLU A 259 -3.72 3.55 9.12
C GLU A 259 -4.97 3.39 8.26
N PHE A 260 -4.82 2.91 7.02
CA PHE A 260 -5.94 2.60 6.14
C PHE A 260 -6.89 1.56 6.76
N ALA A 261 -6.33 0.47 7.29
CA ALA A 261 -7.11 -0.60 7.90
C ALA A 261 -7.94 -0.11 9.10
N ARG A 262 -7.38 0.77 9.94
CA ARG A 262 -8.09 1.38 11.07
C ARG A 262 -9.28 2.25 10.66
N GLY A 263 -9.27 2.78 9.44
CA GLY A 263 -10.37 3.56 8.89
C GLY A 263 -11.53 2.73 8.34
N ILE A 264 -11.42 1.39 8.30
CA ILE A 264 -12.48 0.49 7.81
C ILE A 264 -13.68 0.59 8.75
N LYS A 265 -14.80 1.07 8.19
CA LYS A 265 -16.10 1.08 8.85
C LYS A 265 -17.10 0.36 7.96
N VAL A 266 -17.96 -0.45 8.56
CA VAL A 266 -19.10 -1.04 7.84
C VAL A 266 -20.21 0.01 7.78
N ASP A 267 -20.78 0.19 6.60
CA ASP A 267 -21.93 1.07 6.41
C ASP A 267 -23.17 0.45 7.05
N THR A 268 -23.47 0.89 8.28
CA THR A 268 -24.64 0.43 9.04
C THR A 268 -25.95 0.76 8.33
N SER A 269 -25.98 1.83 7.50
CA SER A 269 -27.18 2.18 6.73
C SER A 269 -27.42 1.20 5.58
N ALA A 270 -26.35 0.71 4.95
CA ALA A 270 -26.45 -0.34 3.94
C ALA A 270 -26.91 -1.67 4.57
N LEU A 271 -26.43 -1.99 5.77
CA LEU A 271 -26.91 -3.15 6.54
C LEU A 271 -28.38 -3.07 6.93
N GLU A 272 -28.86 -1.90 7.37
CA GLU A 272 -30.28 -1.68 7.68
C GLU A 272 -31.17 -1.85 6.43
N GLN A 273 -30.71 -1.34 5.28
CA GLN A 273 -31.38 -1.56 3.99
C GLN A 273 -31.39 -3.03 3.59
N LEU A 274 -30.29 -3.75 3.83
CA LEU A 274 -30.17 -5.18 3.56
C LEU A 274 -31.10 -5.98 4.47
N ALA A 275 -31.14 -5.67 5.77
CA ALA A 275 -32.02 -6.31 6.74
C ALA A 275 -33.51 -6.11 6.41
N THR A 276 -33.86 -5.01 5.73
CA THR A 276 -35.21 -4.76 5.25
C THR A 276 -35.55 -5.58 3.99
N GLN A 277 -34.53 -6.02 3.22
CA GLN A 277 -34.68 -6.75 1.96
C GLN A 277 -34.51 -8.27 2.12
N VAL A 278 -33.79 -8.73 3.14
CA VAL A 278 -33.60 -10.15 3.44
C VAL A 278 -34.87 -10.71 4.08
N ASP A 279 -35.47 -11.71 3.43
CA ASP A 279 -36.58 -12.47 3.99
C ASP A 279 -36.01 -13.67 4.78
N PRO A 280 -36.16 -13.72 6.12
CA PRO A 280 -35.62 -14.81 6.96
C PRO A 280 -36.19 -16.19 6.60
N SER A 281 -37.32 -16.25 5.89
CA SER A 281 -37.95 -17.49 5.45
C SER A 281 -37.44 -17.99 4.09
N ASN A 282 -36.66 -17.18 3.37
CA ASN A 282 -36.13 -17.49 2.05
C ASN A 282 -34.58 -17.48 2.04
N PRO A 283 -33.92 -18.66 2.12
CA PRO A 283 -32.46 -18.78 2.10
C PRO A 283 -31.79 -18.15 0.87
N ALA A 284 -32.48 -18.11 -0.28
CA ALA A 284 -31.95 -17.53 -1.50
C ALA A 284 -31.82 -15.99 -1.41
N SER A 285 -32.65 -15.33 -0.58
CA SER A 285 -32.56 -13.87 -0.38
C SER A 285 -31.28 -13.46 0.35
N ILE A 286 -30.74 -14.34 1.20
CA ILE A 286 -29.46 -14.12 1.90
C ILE A 286 -28.30 -14.21 0.91
N GLU A 287 -28.33 -15.18 0.00
CA GLU A 287 -27.31 -15.37 -1.04
C GLU A 287 -27.29 -14.20 -2.04
N GLU A 288 -28.47 -13.72 -2.44
CA GLU A 288 -28.62 -12.55 -3.33
C GLU A 288 -28.17 -11.25 -2.63
N ALA A 289 -28.48 -11.09 -1.35
CA ALA A 289 -28.03 -9.95 -0.57
C ALA A 289 -26.50 -9.94 -0.37
N MET A 290 -25.87 -11.10 -0.12
CA MET A 290 -24.41 -11.21 0.00
C MET A 290 -23.67 -10.95 -1.33
N SER A 291 -24.30 -11.24 -2.46
CA SER A 291 -23.73 -11.02 -3.80
C SER A 291 -24.02 -9.62 -4.38
N SER A 292 -24.88 -8.83 -3.72
CA SER A 292 -25.32 -7.50 -4.18
C SER A 292 -24.26 -6.38 -4.09
N GLY A 293 -23.13 -6.62 -3.42
CA GLY A 293 -22.10 -5.59 -3.17
C GLY A 293 -22.50 -4.52 -2.14
N LEU A 294 -23.72 -4.55 -1.60
CA LEU A 294 -24.20 -3.63 -0.55
C LEU A 294 -23.45 -3.78 0.79
N LEU A 295 -22.70 -4.87 0.97
CA LEU A 295 -21.85 -5.11 2.14
C LEU A 295 -20.40 -4.67 1.93
N GLU A 296 -20.05 -4.10 0.77
CA GLU A 296 -18.71 -3.55 0.54
C GLU A 296 -18.50 -2.32 1.43
N PRO A 297 -17.43 -2.28 2.25
CA PRO A 297 -17.11 -1.11 3.07
C PRO A 297 -16.93 0.15 2.21
N GLN A 298 -17.63 1.23 2.56
CA GLN A 298 -17.45 2.51 1.88
C GLN A 298 -16.11 3.13 2.27
N THR A 299 -15.39 3.72 1.31
CA THR A 299 -14.15 4.44 1.58
C THR A 299 -14.44 5.73 2.37
N THR A 300 -13.95 5.81 3.60
CA THR A 300 -14.06 7.01 4.45
C THR A 300 -13.09 8.11 3.99
N PRO A 301 -13.32 9.40 4.33
CA PRO A 301 -12.36 10.47 4.06
C PRO A 301 -10.97 10.18 4.64
N GLU A 302 -10.91 9.60 5.84
CA GLU A 302 -9.65 9.21 6.48
C GLU A 302 -8.93 8.10 5.70
N GLN A 303 -9.67 7.10 5.20
CA GLN A 303 -9.11 6.06 4.32
C GLN A 303 -8.60 6.65 3.01
N SER A 304 -9.33 7.59 2.41
CA SER A 304 -8.90 8.25 1.18
C SER A 304 -7.58 9.00 1.38
N VAL A 305 -7.41 9.69 2.52
CA VAL A 305 -6.13 10.36 2.85
C VAL A 305 -5.00 9.34 3.03
N ALA A 306 -5.24 8.22 3.72
CA ALA A 306 -4.23 7.17 3.88
C ALA A 306 -3.84 6.52 2.54
N LEU A 307 -4.82 6.20 1.69
CA LEU A 307 -4.59 5.67 0.33
C LEU A 307 -3.79 6.65 -0.52
N ASN A 308 -4.18 7.92 -0.57
CA ASN A 308 -3.46 8.94 -1.33
C ASN A 308 -2.00 9.10 -0.88
N ARG A 309 -1.73 9.00 0.44
CA ARG A 309 -0.37 9.01 0.98
C ARG A 309 0.42 7.78 0.56
N LEU A 310 -0.18 6.59 0.64
CA LEU A 310 0.46 5.34 0.22
C LEU A 310 0.77 5.35 -1.28
N GLU A 311 -0.20 5.75 -2.11
CA GLU A 311 -0.04 5.93 -3.55
C GLU A 311 1.10 6.90 -3.88
N THR A 312 1.15 8.05 -3.19
CA THR A 312 2.19 9.05 -3.40
C THR A 312 3.56 8.51 -3.04
N LEU A 313 3.71 7.84 -1.88
CA LEU A 313 4.98 7.23 -1.48
C LEU A 313 5.43 6.13 -2.44
N LEU A 314 4.53 5.24 -2.87
CA LEU A 314 4.85 4.19 -3.84
C LEU A 314 5.23 4.79 -5.21
N ALA A 315 4.55 5.84 -5.65
CA ALA A 315 4.90 6.57 -6.85
C ALA A 315 6.30 7.20 -6.74
N LEU A 316 6.64 7.80 -5.60
CA LEU A 316 7.95 8.39 -5.35
C LEU A 316 9.07 7.35 -5.35
N VAL A 317 8.87 6.20 -4.69
CA VAL A 317 9.81 5.07 -4.72
C VAL A 317 10.07 4.62 -6.15
N GLU A 318 9.00 4.34 -6.90
CA GLU A 318 9.12 3.84 -8.28
C GLU A 318 9.69 4.88 -9.24
N GLY A 319 9.33 6.15 -9.06
CA GLY A 319 9.85 7.25 -9.87
C GLY A 319 11.34 7.47 -9.65
N TRP A 320 11.81 7.36 -8.40
CA TRP A 320 13.23 7.48 -8.07
C TRP A 320 14.02 6.32 -8.68
N VAL A 321 13.55 5.08 -8.50
CA VAL A 321 14.18 3.88 -9.11
C VAL A 321 14.23 4.02 -10.63
N ASP A 322 13.17 4.50 -11.25
CA ASP A 322 13.10 4.69 -12.69
C ASP A 322 14.14 5.69 -13.22
N VAL A 323 14.35 6.81 -12.51
CA VAL A 323 15.36 7.82 -12.87
C VAL A 323 16.78 7.31 -12.64
N VAL A 324 17.05 6.76 -11.45
CA VAL A 324 18.39 6.26 -11.08
C VAL A 324 18.84 5.14 -12.00
N VAL A 325 17.94 4.20 -12.33
CA VAL A 325 18.27 3.11 -13.25
C VAL A 325 18.48 3.63 -14.66
N ALA A 326 17.64 4.55 -15.15
CA ALA A 326 17.82 5.14 -16.48
C ALA A 326 19.18 5.85 -16.59
N GLU A 327 19.60 6.59 -15.56
CA GLU A 327 20.91 7.23 -15.49
C GLU A 327 22.06 6.21 -15.42
N ALA A 328 21.90 5.14 -14.62
CA ALA A 328 22.92 4.11 -14.47
C ALA A 328 23.13 3.26 -15.74
N VAL A 329 22.07 2.98 -16.51
CA VAL A 329 22.16 2.00 -17.61
C VAL A 329 22.00 2.60 -19.00
N GLY A 330 21.54 3.85 -19.13
CA GLY A 330 21.16 4.45 -20.42
C GLY A 330 22.24 4.39 -21.50
N ASP A 331 23.48 4.76 -21.17
CA ASP A 331 24.59 4.73 -22.12
C ASP A 331 25.22 3.33 -22.32
N ARG A 332 24.82 2.36 -21.49
CA ARG A 332 25.45 1.03 -21.39
C ARG A 332 24.58 -0.08 -21.99
N LEU A 333 23.26 0.11 -21.97
CA LEU A 333 22.27 -0.83 -22.48
C LEU A 333 21.43 -0.12 -23.57
N PRO A 334 21.72 -0.34 -24.87
CA PRO A 334 20.96 0.27 -25.96
C PRO A 334 19.44 0.01 -25.89
N GLY A 335 19.02 -1.14 -25.35
CA GLY A 335 17.62 -1.50 -25.15
C GLY A 335 16.93 -0.90 -23.92
N ALA A 336 17.63 -0.10 -23.09
CA ALA A 336 17.13 0.37 -21.81
C ALA A 336 15.83 1.17 -21.90
N ASP A 337 15.74 2.13 -22.84
CA ASP A 337 14.54 2.95 -23.02
C ASP A 337 13.34 2.12 -23.47
N ALA A 338 13.56 1.12 -24.33
CA ALA A 338 12.52 0.19 -24.77
C ALA A 338 12.03 -0.68 -23.61
N LEU A 339 12.92 -1.17 -22.75
CA LEU A 339 12.57 -1.92 -21.54
C LEU A 339 11.81 -1.07 -20.53
N ARG A 340 12.26 0.16 -20.31
CA ARG A 340 11.60 1.15 -19.45
C ARG A 340 10.17 1.42 -19.92
N GLU A 341 9.99 1.63 -21.22
CA GLU A 341 8.67 1.82 -21.83
C GLU A 341 7.79 0.57 -21.70
N THR A 342 8.36 -0.63 -21.88
CA THR A 342 7.65 -1.90 -21.76
C THR A 342 7.12 -2.11 -20.33
N LEU A 343 7.96 -1.90 -19.30
CA LEU A 343 7.52 -1.97 -17.91
C LEU A 343 6.45 -0.91 -17.59
N ARG A 344 6.59 0.31 -18.11
CA ARG A 344 5.61 1.38 -17.93
C ARG A 344 4.23 1.00 -18.48
N ARG A 345 4.18 0.33 -19.63
CA ARG A 345 2.93 -0.17 -20.22
C ARG A 345 2.32 -1.30 -19.40
N ARG A 346 3.15 -2.26 -18.97
CA ARG A 346 2.72 -3.38 -18.13
C ARG A 346 2.02 -2.91 -16.84
N ARG A 347 2.51 -1.83 -16.24
CA ARG A 347 1.86 -1.20 -15.07
C ARG A 347 0.61 -0.42 -15.46
N ALA A 348 0.62 0.27 -16.58
CA ALA A 348 -0.53 1.07 -17.03
C ALA A 348 -1.78 0.23 -17.35
N THR A 349 -1.60 -1.04 -17.68
CA THR A 349 -2.70 -1.98 -17.97
C THR A 349 -3.30 -2.64 -16.72
N GLY A 350 -2.86 -2.27 -15.51
CA GLY A 350 -3.38 -2.87 -14.28
C GLY A 350 -2.92 -4.31 -14.08
N GLY A 351 -1.59 -4.51 -14.02
CA GLY A 351 -0.99 -5.83 -13.81
C GLY A 351 -1.44 -6.49 -12.49
N PRO A 352 -1.20 -7.79 -12.28
CA PRO A 352 -1.71 -8.52 -11.12
C PRO A 352 -1.32 -7.94 -9.77
N ALA A 353 -0.18 -7.24 -9.70
CA ALA A 353 0.23 -6.42 -8.56
C ALA A 353 -0.90 -5.50 -8.12
N GLU A 354 -1.36 -4.64 -9.03
CA GLU A 354 -2.43 -3.69 -8.77
C GLU A 354 -3.75 -4.40 -8.45
N GLN A 355 -4.10 -5.46 -9.19
CA GLN A 355 -5.33 -6.22 -8.94
C GLN A 355 -5.35 -6.87 -7.55
N THR A 356 -4.19 -7.37 -7.09
CA THR A 356 -4.07 -7.99 -5.77
C THR A 356 -4.20 -6.97 -4.64
N PHE A 357 -3.52 -5.83 -4.76
CA PHE A 357 -3.63 -4.75 -3.76
C PHE A 357 -5.02 -4.09 -3.77
N ALA A 358 -5.66 -3.97 -4.94
CA ALA A 358 -7.04 -3.53 -5.06
C ALA A 358 -7.99 -4.50 -4.35
N THR A 359 -7.80 -5.81 -4.52
CA THR A 359 -8.66 -6.82 -3.88
C THR A 359 -8.46 -6.89 -2.37
N LEU A 360 -7.22 -6.76 -1.88
CA LEU A 360 -6.90 -6.96 -0.45
C LEU A 360 -7.07 -5.69 0.40
N VAL A 361 -6.79 -4.52 -0.18
CA VAL A 361 -6.69 -3.26 0.56
C VAL A 361 -7.47 -2.13 -0.15
N GLY A 362 -8.16 -2.40 -1.26
CA GLY A 362 -8.84 -1.34 -2.03
C GLY A 362 -7.88 -0.32 -2.64
N LEU A 363 -6.59 -0.66 -2.75
CA LEU A 363 -5.55 0.24 -3.26
C LEU A 363 -5.46 0.13 -4.79
N GLU A 364 -5.69 1.24 -5.48
CA GLU A 364 -5.50 1.36 -6.93
C GLU A 364 -4.22 2.15 -7.23
N LEU A 365 -3.20 1.50 -7.78
CA LEU A 365 -1.94 2.16 -8.11
C LEU A 365 -2.07 2.96 -9.40
N ARG A 366 -2.37 4.25 -9.29
CA ARG A 366 -2.59 5.12 -10.46
C ARG A 366 -1.32 5.29 -11.30
N PRO A 367 -1.28 4.80 -12.56
CA PRO A 367 -0.09 4.90 -13.41
C PRO A 367 0.33 6.34 -13.72
N ARG A 368 -0.61 7.29 -13.62
CA ARG A 368 -0.34 8.73 -13.80
C ARG A 368 0.60 9.28 -12.72
N ARG A 369 0.41 8.87 -11.46
CA ARG A 369 1.21 9.36 -10.33
C ARG A 369 2.67 8.90 -10.42
N MET A 370 2.90 7.67 -10.87
CA MET A 370 4.26 7.15 -11.09
C MET A 370 5.04 7.98 -12.11
N ARG A 371 4.39 8.37 -13.23
CA ARG A 371 5.03 9.21 -14.26
C ARG A 371 5.35 10.59 -13.72
N ALA A 372 4.42 11.20 -12.99
CA ALA A 372 4.64 12.49 -12.36
C ALA A 372 5.83 12.44 -11.39
N ALA A 373 5.95 11.37 -10.60
CA ALA A 373 7.10 11.17 -9.73
C ALA A 373 8.42 11.01 -10.50
N SER A 374 8.48 10.19 -11.56
CA SER A 374 9.67 10.09 -12.42
C SER A 374 10.06 11.46 -13.00
N SER A 375 9.08 12.25 -13.45
CA SER A 375 9.32 13.60 -13.98
C SER A 375 9.88 14.55 -12.91
N LEU A 376 9.34 14.51 -11.69
CA LEU A 376 9.84 15.30 -10.57
C LEU A 376 11.29 14.91 -10.22
N TRP A 377 11.56 13.62 -10.04
CA TRP A 377 12.91 13.15 -9.71
C TRP A 377 13.94 13.48 -10.78
N LYS A 378 13.53 13.40 -12.06
CA LYS A 378 14.37 13.80 -13.18
C LYS A 378 14.67 15.30 -13.12
N LEU A 379 13.64 16.14 -12.94
CA LEU A 379 13.81 17.59 -12.83
C LEU A 379 14.75 17.96 -11.70
N VAL A 380 14.54 17.39 -10.50
CA VAL A 380 15.40 17.65 -9.34
C VAL A 380 16.84 17.19 -9.60
N GLY A 381 17.04 16.03 -10.22
CA GLY A 381 18.36 15.55 -10.60
C GLY A 381 19.06 16.45 -11.62
N ASP A 382 18.33 16.87 -12.66
CA ASP A 382 18.85 17.71 -13.75
C ASP A 382 19.21 19.13 -13.26
N GLU A 383 18.43 19.71 -12.32
CA GLU A 383 18.65 21.09 -11.82
C GLU A 383 19.58 21.16 -10.61
N HIS A 384 19.53 20.18 -9.71
CA HIS A 384 20.19 20.25 -8.40
C HIS A 384 21.24 19.16 -8.17
N GLY A 385 21.36 18.19 -9.08
CA GLY A 385 22.28 17.06 -8.99
C GLY A 385 21.77 15.90 -8.14
N ALA A 386 22.45 14.75 -8.27
CA ALA A 386 22.07 13.51 -7.60
C ALA A 386 22.14 13.59 -6.06
N GLU A 387 23.08 14.36 -5.51
CA GLU A 387 23.23 14.54 -4.05
C GLU A 387 21.99 15.17 -3.42
N LYS A 388 21.52 16.30 -3.96
CA LYS A 388 20.28 16.95 -3.49
C LYS A 388 19.06 16.06 -3.73
N ARG A 389 18.97 15.44 -4.91
CA ARG A 389 17.88 14.51 -5.26
C ARG A 389 17.76 13.40 -4.22
N ASP A 390 18.85 12.67 -3.99
CA ASP A 390 18.84 11.51 -3.09
C ASP A 390 18.78 11.92 -1.61
N GLY A 391 19.29 13.11 -1.27
CA GLY A 391 19.21 13.70 0.06
C GLY A 391 17.78 13.96 0.56
N LEU A 392 16.79 14.09 -0.33
CA LEU A 392 15.38 14.22 0.04
C LEU A 392 14.87 13.00 0.83
N TRP A 393 15.49 11.83 0.67
CA TRP A 393 15.12 10.64 1.44
C TRP A 393 15.59 10.67 2.90
N SER A 394 16.41 11.65 3.30
CA SER A 394 16.95 11.73 4.67
C SER A 394 15.87 11.91 5.75
N HIS A 395 14.72 12.50 5.42
CA HIS A 395 13.63 12.70 6.35
C HIS A 395 12.26 12.66 5.64
N PRO A 396 11.21 12.06 6.23
CA PRO A 396 9.88 12.00 5.60
C PRO A 396 9.28 13.37 5.26
N ASP A 397 9.59 14.42 6.04
CA ASP A 397 9.06 15.78 5.83
C ASP A 397 9.66 16.50 4.61
N LEU A 398 10.76 15.98 4.06
CA LEU A 398 11.38 16.52 2.84
C LEU A 398 10.78 15.90 1.57
N MET A 399 9.97 14.85 1.71
CA MET A 399 9.42 14.14 0.57
C MET A 399 8.39 14.99 -0.17
N PRO A 400 8.39 14.96 -1.52
CA PRO A 400 7.35 15.63 -2.28
C PRO A 400 5.96 15.11 -1.90
N THR A 401 5.00 16.02 -1.89
CA THR A 401 3.59 15.72 -1.66
C THR A 401 2.86 15.45 -2.98
N THR A 402 1.58 15.11 -2.88
CA THR A 402 0.72 14.96 -4.06
C THR A 402 0.66 16.24 -4.90
N ASP A 403 0.61 17.41 -4.26
CA ASP A 403 0.57 18.71 -4.94
C ASP A 403 1.90 18.99 -5.68
N ASP A 404 3.02 18.57 -5.10
CA ASP A 404 4.33 18.68 -5.74
C ASP A 404 4.46 17.78 -6.98
N LEU A 405 3.78 16.63 -6.99
CA LEU A 405 3.69 15.81 -8.21
C LEU A 405 2.85 16.48 -9.30
N ASP A 406 1.88 17.31 -8.92
CA ASP A 406 1.03 18.06 -9.87
C ASP A 406 1.74 19.34 -10.37
N ASP A 407 2.65 19.93 -9.58
CA ASP A 407 3.55 21.02 -9.99
C ASP A 407 5.03 20.78 -9.60
N PRO A 408 5.76 19.95 -10.38
CA PRO A 408 7.16 19.64 -10.09
C PRO A 408 8.10 20.84 -10.17
N MET A 409 7.76 21.84 -11.00
CA MET A 409 8.59 23.04 -11.18
C MET A 409 8.58 23.88 -9.91
N ALA A 410 7.40 24.12 -9.33
CA ALA A 410 7.27 24.84 -8.07
C ALA A 410 8.02 24.12 -6.93
N PHE A 411 8.01 22.78 -6.89
CA PHE A 411 8.81 22.02 -5.92
C PHE A 411 10.32 22.25 -6.13
N SER A 412 10.80 22.13 -7.37
CA SER A 412 12.22 22.31 -7.69
C SER A 412 12.71 23.73 -7.39
N GLU A 413 11.91 24.74 -7.67
CA GLU A 413 12.22 26.14 -7.34
C GLU A 413 12.30 26.36 -5.82
N ARG A 414 11.39 25.76 -5.03
CA ARG A 414 11.48 25.83 -3.56
C ARG A 414 12.72 25.12 -3.01
N LEU A 415 13.15 24.04 -3.65
CA LEU A 415 14.37 23.31 -3.28
C LEU A 415 15.66 24.08 -3.64
N GLY A 416 15.58 24.92 -4.69
CA GLY A 416 16.66 25.82 -5.13
C GLY A 416 16.67 27.19 -4.43
N GLY A 417 15.52 27.65 -3.95
CA GLY A 417 15.39 28.86 -3.15
C GLY A 417 16.26 28.78 -1.91
N LYS A 418 16.95 29.88 -1.57
CA LYS A 418 17.96 29.97 -0.49
C LYS A 418 17.63 29.03 0.67
N GLY A 419 18.32 27.89 0.67
CA GLY A 419 18.22 26.91 1.73
C GLY A 419 18.65 27.54 3.05
N LEU A 420 18.27 26.89 4.14
CA LEU A 420 18.70 27.15 5.51
C LEU A 420 20.24 27.27 5.67
N ASP A 421 21.04 26.93 4.65
CA ASP A 421 22.49 27.17 4.61
C ASP A 421 22.90 28.65 4.53
N ASP A 422 22.01 29.55 4.08
CA ASP A 422 22.27 31.01 4.02
C ASP A 422 21.58 31.77 5.18
N LEU A 423 20.83 31.05 6.01
CA LEU A 423 20.27 31.54 7.27
C LEU A 423 21.10 30.97 8.39
N ASP A 424 22.19 31.64 8.76
CA ASP A 424 22.89 31.34 10.01
C ASP A 424 21.90 31.58 11.16
N PRO A 425 21.33 30.53 11.78
CA PRO A 425 20.30 30.70 12.80
C PRO A 425 20.88 31.41 14.02
N MET A 426 22.20 31.29 14.23
CA MET A 426 22.92 32.00 15.27
C MET A 426 23.03 33.49 14.94
N ALA A 427 23.29 33.85 13.68
CA ALA A 427 23.30 35.25 13.25
C ALA A 427 21.92 35.91 13.35
N GLU A 428 20.85 35.17 13.06
CA GLU A 428 19.48 35.68 13.20
C GLU A 428 19.08 35.85 14.68
N LEU A 429 19.45 34.88 15.54
CA LEU A 429 19.30 35.00 16.99
C LEU A 429 20.11 36.18 17.54
N GLU A 430 21.37 36.35 17.12
CA GLU A 430 22.20 37.49 17.51
C GLU A 430 21.63 38.84 17.05
N ARG A 431 20.98 38.90 15.87
CA ARG A 431 20.26 40.11 15.44
C ARG A 431 19.10 40.41 16.36
N THR A 432 18.25 39.42 16.65
CA THR A 432 17.11 39.61 17.56
C THR A 432 17.56 40.00 18.96
N GLU A 433 18.63 39.39 19.50
CA GLU A 433 19.18 39.78 20.81
C GLU A 433 19.77 41.20 20.82
N ARG A 434 20.38 41.65 19.71
CA ARG A 434 20.87 43.03 19.58
C ARG A 434 19.72 44.01 19.51
N GLU A 435 18.68 43.71 18.74
CA GLU A 435 17.47 44.53 18.66
C GLU A 435 16.76 44.63 20.02
N GLU A 436 16.70 43.53 20.78
CA GLU A 436 16.18 43.51 22.15
C GLU A 436 17.04 44.32 23.14
N LYS A 437 18.37 44.24 23.02
CA LYS A 437 19.29 45.04 23.85
C LYS A 437 19.22 46.53 23.50
N GLU A 438 19.21 46.89 22.23
CA GLU A 438 19.09 48.27 21.77
C GLU A 438 17.74 48.88 22.16
N SER A 439 16.66 48.11 22.09
CA SER A 439 15.34 48.56 22.57
C SER A 439 15.26 48.66 24.09
N ALA A 440 15.94 47.79 24.84
CA ALA A 440 16.06 47.90 26.29
C ALA A 440 16.92 49.11 26.73
N GLU A 441 18.02 49.40 26.01
CA GLU A 441 18.88 50.57 26.25
C GLU A 441 18.14 51.86 25.89
N ALA A 442 17.42 51.91 24.78
CA ALA A 442 16.58 53.05 24.42
C ALA A 442 15.45 53.31 25.44
N ALA A 443 14.89 52.24 26.02
CA ALA A 443 13.92 52.34 27.12
C ALA A 443 14.55 52.83 28.43
N ALA A 444 15.80 52.46 28.71
CA ALA A 444 16.55 52.95 29.87
C ALA A 444 16.92 54.44 29.73
N GLU A 445 17.38 54.87 28.55
CA GLU A 445 17.70 56.29 28.27
C GLU A 445 16.46 57.19 28.30
N THR A 446 15.30 56.69 27.87
CA THR A 446 14.02 57.44 28.01
C THR A 446 13.56 57.50 29.47
N SER A 447 13.84 56.48 30.28
CA SER A 447 13.57 56.50 31.72
C SER A 447 14.51 57.45 32.48
N GLU A 448 15.78 57.58 32.09
CA GLU A 448 16.74 58.54 32.68
C GLU A 448 16.47 59.98 32.24
N ARG A 449 15.95 60.21 31.03
CA ARG A 449 15.48 61.55 30.62
C ARG A 449 14.25 62.00 31.39
N ASN A 450 13.30 61.10 31.63
CA ASN A 450 12.09 61.43 32.41
C ASN A 450 12.40 61.69 33.88
N SER A 451 13.42 61.07 34.47
CA SER A 451 13.83 61.36 35.86
C SER A 451 14.64 62.66 35.99
N ALA A 452 15.24 63.17 34.91
CA ALA A 452 15.92 64.46 34.89
C ALA A 452 14.97 65.66 34.72
N ASP A 453 13.77 65.47 34.16
CA ASP A 453 12.75 66.52 34.02
C ASP A 453 11.90 66.72 35.29
N GLU A 454 11.88 65.77 36.24
CA GLU A 454 11.14 65.91 37.51
C GLU A 454 11.86 66.76 38.59
N ASP A 455 13.14 67.11 38.41
CA ASP A 455 13.91 67.92 39.38
C ASP A 455 13.88 69.44 39.10
N SER A 456 13.09 69.90 38.11
CA SER A 456 12.92 71.34 37.84
C SER A 456 11.46 71.77 37.68
N GLY A 457 10.69 71.67 38.77
CA GLY A 457 9.30 72.14 38.74
C GLY A 457 8.63 72.24 40.10
N SER A 458 9.24 72.95 41.05
CA SER A 458 8.63 73.22 42.36
C SER A 458 7.61 74.36 42.30
N ALA A 459 6.44 74.09 42.90
CA ALA A 459 5.44 75.01 43.48
C ALA A 459 4.22 75.43 42.63
N PRO A 460 3.10 75.81 43.29
CA PRO A 460 2.38 75.06 44.31
C PRO A 460 0.85 75.00 44.03
N ALA A 461 0.16 74.10 44.73
CA ALA A 461 -1.29 73.94 44.70
C ALA A 461 -2.05 75.20 45.20
N PRO A 462 -3.34 75.31 44.82
CA PRO A 462 -4.34 75.56 45.85
C PRO A 462 -5.52 74.57 45.79
N ASP A 463 -5.76 74.04 46.98
CA ASP A 463 -7.01 73.76 47.69
C ASP A 463 -8.36 74.16 47.04
N GLY A 464 -9.35 73.27 47.21
CA GLY A 464 -10.76 73.65 47.34
C GLY A 464 -11.77 72.91 46.45
N GLY A 465 -12.56 72.02 47.07
CA GLY A 465 -14.02 72.05 46.89
C GLY A 465 -14.71 70.95 46.09
N ASP A 466 -15.38 70.07 46.85
CA ASP A 466 -16.74 69.56 46.65
C ASP A 466 -17.09 68.61 45.46
N SER A 467 -17.60 67.43 45.83
CA SER A 467 -18.53 66.59 45.05
C SER A 467 -19.92 67.27 45.00
N PRO A 468 -20.96 66.86 44.21
CA PRO A 468 -21.20 65.51 43.66
C PRO A 468 -21.96 65.41 42.29
N ASN A 469 -22.01 64.17 41.76
CA ASN A 469 -23.13 63.44 41.11
C ASN A 469 -24.02 64.04 39.98
N GLU A 470 -24.57 63.09 39.18
CA GLU A 470 -25.62 63.17 38.13
C GLU A 470 -25.14 63.59 36.72
N GLY A 471 -25.49 62.95 35.60
CA GLY A 471 -26.40 61.85 35.30
C GLY A 471 -26.73 61.85 33.78
N LYS A 472 -27.42 60.80 33.32
CA LYS A 472 -28.07 60.56 32.01
C LYS A 472 -27.21 59.96 30.89
N GLN A 473 -27.43 58.70 30.50
CA GLN A 473 -28.55 58.13 29.70
C GLN A 473 -28.51 58.53 28.22
N GLY A 474 -28.52 57.51 27.35
CA GLY A 474 -28.73 57.64 25.91
C GLY A 474 -28.59 56.31 25.19
N GLU A 475 -29.64 55.48 25.25
CA GLU A 475 -29.85 54.29 24.42
C GLU A 475 -29.91 54.63 22.91
N GLY A 476 -29.65 53.64 22.04
CA GLY A 476 -30.07 53.74 20.64
C GLY A 476 -29.35 52.81 19.64
N LYS A 477 -29.64 51.51 19.71
CA LYS A 477 -29.68 50.61 18.52
C LYS A 477 -31.06 50.81 17.83
N PRO A 478 -31.40 50.21 16.67
CA PRO A 478 -30.63 49.40 15.71
C PRO A 478 -30.96 49.72 14.22
N ASP A 479 -30.49 48.82 13.36
CA ASP A 479 -31.10 48.32 12.10
C ASP A 479 -30.38 48.59 10.76
N SER A 480 -29.88 47.46 10.23
CA SER A 480 -29.88 46.98 8.83
C SER A 480 -31.13 47.38 8.01
N PRO A 481 -31.28 47.08 6.68
CA PRO A 481 -30.54 46.09 5.89
C PRO A 481 -30.21 46.47 4.43
N ALA A 482 -29.32 45.67 3.82
CA ALA A 482 -29.60 44.82 2.65
C ALA A 482 -28.41 43.88 2.42
#